data_AF-A0A317QHG3-F1
#
_entry.id   AF-A0A317QHG3-F1
#
_cell.length_a   1.000
_cell.length_b   1.000
_cell.length_c   1.000
_cell.angle_alpha   90.00
_cell.angle_beta   90.00
_cell.angle_gamma   90.00
#
_symmetry.space_group_name_H-M   'P 1'
#
loop_
_entity.id
_entity.type
_entity.pdbx_description
1 polymer ?
#
loop_
_entity_poly.entity_id
_entity_poly.type
_entity_poly.pdbx_seq_one_letter_code
_entity_poly.pdbx_strand_id
1 'polypeptide(L)'
;MTTTLPATATATAATRRRSDSRAGAAALVASGISIAVGVTQVLYPQDTDPAIEPRTAALLVGTSVMLWALPVLYARLAALAGARWAAVVASAGTVLLSGGMLSSAVNGEDLSFFPAVALVANALWFLGSLALAVSLWRSRRVSRPLVALLPLVTPVFLFLSQSGGGVPVGAYLAVVGWLLLRGQLDRRA
;
A
#
# COMPACT_ATOMS: atom_id res chain seq x y z
N MET A 1 38.53 23.85 12.44
CA MET A 1 38.50 22.93 11.29
C MET A 1 37.05 22.65 10.93
N THR A 2 36.51 23.39 9.97
CA THR A 2 35.15 23.22 9.42
C THR A 2 35.24 22.19 8.30
N THR A 3 34.90 20.93 8.58
CA THR A 3 34.78 19.88 7.57
C THR A 3 33.55 20.15 6.71
N THR A 4 33.75 20.87 5.61
CA THR A 4 32.76 20.97 4.53
C THR A 4 32.60 19.59 3.89
N LEU A 5 31.47 18.94 4.14
CA LEU A 5 31.11 17.72 3.43
C LEU A 5 31.05 17.99 1.92
N PRO A 6 31.49 17.05 1.06
CA PRO A 6 31.41 17.22 -0.38
C PRO A 6 29.95 17.41 -0.80
N ALA A 7 29.68 18.41 -1.65
CA ALA A 7 28.34 18.82 -2.07
C ALA A 7 27.45 17.66 -2.60
N THR A 8 28.08 16.62 -3.14
CA THR A 8 27.44 15.38 -3.62
C THR A 8 26.82 14.53 -2.50
N ALA A 9 27.43 14.49 -1.31
CA ALA A 9 26.90 13.77 -0.16
C ALA A 9 25.61 14.44 0.36
N THR A 10 25.60 15.77 0.39
CA THR A 10 24.48 16.59 0.86
C THR A 10 23.26 16.48 -0.06
N ALA A 11 23.48 16.49 -1.39
CA ALA A 11 22.40 16.33 -2.38
C ALA A 11 21.74 14.94 -2.33
N THR A 12 22.55 13.90 -2.09
CA THR A 12 22.05 12.51 -1.95
C THR A 12 21.19 12.34 -0.70
N ALA A 13 21.61 12.93 0.43
CA ALA A 13 20.85 12.91 1.67
C ALA A 13 19.51 13.65 1.54
N ALA A 14 19.50 14.83 0.91
CA ALA A 14 18.27 15.61 0.68
C ALA A 14 17.27 14.87 -0.21
N THR A 15 17.75 14.23 -1.28
CA THR A 15 16.92 13.43 -2.20
C THR A 15 16.30 12.23 -1.48
N ARG A 16 17.09 11.54 -0.65
CA ARG A 16 16.63 10.43 0.18
C ARG A 16 15.52 10.86 1.13
N ARG A 17 15.72 11.95 1.87
CA ARG A 17 14.74 12.51 2.82
C ARG A 17 13.42 12.89 2.13
N ARG A 18 13.48 13.47 0.93
CA ARG A 18 12.27 13.77 0.13
C ARG A 18 11.52 12.50 -0.29
N SER A 19 12.25 11.46 -0.72
CA SER A 19 11.66 10.18 -1.11
C SER A 19 11.01 9.47 0.08
N ASP A 20 11.68 9.46 1.24
CA ASP A 20 11.15 8.94 2.50
C ASP A 20 9.89 9.68 2.93
N SER A 21 9.91 11.01 2.87
CA SER A 21 8.75 11.84 3.23
C SER A 21 7.54 11.58 2.33
N ARG A 22 7.73 11.46 1.01
CA ARG A 22 6.65 11.14 0.06
C ARG A 22 6.06 9.74 0.29
N ALA A 23 6.92 8.73 0.45
CA ALA A 23 6.48 7.38 0.72
C ALA A 23 5.80 7.25 2.09
N GLY A 24 6.30 7.97 3.09
CA GLY A 24 5.70 8.07 4.41
C GLY A 24 4.31 8.71 4.36
N ALA A 25 4.15 9.83 3.66
CA ALA A 25 2.85 10.48 3.46
C ALA A 25 1.86 9.57 2.71
N ALA A 26 2.31 8.90 1.64
CA ALA A 26 1.48 7.95 0.90
C ALA A 26 1.01 6.78 1.78
N ALA A 27 1.90 6.23 2.61
CA ALA A 27 1.55 5.18 3.57
C ALA A 27 0.55 5.66 4.63
N LEU A 28 0.65 6.92 5.10
CA LEU A 28 -0.32 7.50 6.04
C LEU A 28 -1.68 7.77 5.39
N VAL A 29 -1.72 8.23 4.13
CA VAL A 29 -2.97 8.38 3.37
C VAL A 29 -3.64 7.02 3.19
N ALA A 30 -2.87 6.02 2.74
CA ALA A 30 -3.38 4.66 2.61
C ALA A 30 -3.86 4.11 3.95
N SER A 31 -3.14 4.38 5.04
CA SER A 31 -3.52 4.00 6.40
C SER A 31 -4.86 4.58 6.83
N GLY A 32 -5.01 5.91 6.74
CA GLY A 32 -6.23 6.60 7.16
C GLY A 32 -7.45 6.09 6.40
N ILE A 33 -7.31 5.91 5.09
CA ILE A 33 -8.39 5.37 4.26
C ILE A 33 -8.69 3.91 4.59
N SER A 34 -7.67 3.06 4.76
CA SER A 34 -7.86 1.65 5.10
C SER A 34 -8.59 1.49 6.43
N ILE A 35 -8.23 2.29 7.44
CA ILE A 35 -8.93 2.31 8.74
C ILE A 35 -10.37 2.78 8.57
N ALA A 36 -10.60 3.88 7.85
CA ALA A 36 -11.95 4.40 7.63
C ALA A 36 -12.85 3.37 6.91
N VAL A 37 -12.34 2.71 5.87
CA VAL A 37 -13.03 1.63 5.15
C VAL A 37 -13.32 0.47 6.09
N GLY A 38 -12.31 0.00 6.83
CA GLY A 38 -12.47 -1.12 7.76
C GLY A 38 -13.49 -0.84 8.86
N VAL A 39 -13.43 0.33 9.49
CA VAL A 39 -14.40 0.75 10.51
C VAL A 39 -15.80 0.83 9.92
N THR A 40 -15.95 1.39 8.71
CA THR A 40 -17.26 1.49 8.06
C THR A 40 -17.85 0.10 7.79
N GLN A 41 -17.04 -0.86 7.33
CA GLN A 41 -17.50 -2.23 7.07
C GLN A 41 -17.90 -2.97 8.35
N VAL A 42 -17.25 -2.69 9.49
CA VAL A 42 -17.63 -3.26 10.80
C VAL A 42 -18.95 -2.68 11.29
N LEU A 43 -19.12 -1.37 11.17
CA LEU A 43 -20.33 -0.67 11.64
C LEU A 43 -21.53 -0.94 10.73
N TYR A 44 -21.26 -1.17 9.45
CA TYR A 44 -22.26 -1.33 8.41
C TYR A 44 -21.85 -2.44 7.43
N PRO A 45 -22.04 -3.71 7.83
CA PRO A 45 -21.81 -4.84 6.93
C PRO A 45 -22.61 -4.67 5.65
N GLN A 46 -22.01 -4.97 4.50
CA GLN A 46 -22.71 -4.90 3.22
C GLN A 46 -23.59 -6.13 3.04
N ASP A 47 -24.89 -5.92 2.87
CA ASP A 47 -25.84 -6.95 2.45
C ASP A 47 -25.63 -7.28 0.96
N THR A 48 -26.07 -8.46 0.53
CA THR A 48 -25.86 -8.99 -0.84
C THR A 48 -26.79 -8.34 -1.89
N ASP A 49 -27.04 -7.03 -1.77
CA ASP A 49 -27.83 -6.31 -2.77
C ASP A 49 -26.98 -6.08 -4.04
N PRO A 50 -27.48 -6.43 -5.24
CA PRO A 50 -26.77 -6.20 -6.49
C PRO A 50 -26.54 -4.72 -6.84
N ALA A 51 -27.27 -3.78 -6.24
CA ALA A 51 -27.09 -2.35 -6.49
C ALA A 51 -25.99 -1.73 -5.60
N ILE A 52 -25.08 -0.95 -6.19
CA ILE A 52 -24.11 -0.15 -5.44
C ILE A 52 -24.84 1.05 -4.81
N GLU A 53 -25.18 0.92 -3.54
CA GLU A 53 -25.61 2.07 -2.75
C GLU A 53 -24.53 3.17 -2.72
N PRO A 54 -24.89 4.47 -2.54
CA PRO A 54 -23.93 5.58 -2.51
C PRO A 54 -22.75 5.38 -1.53
N ARG A 55 -22.99 4.64 -0.45
CA ARG A 55 -21.98 4.25 0.54
C ARG A 55 -20.94 3.29 -0.05
N THR A 56 -21.40 2.27 -0.77
CA THR A 56 -20.53 1.30 -1.46
C THR A 56 -19.66 2.01 -2.48
N ALA A 57 -20.23 2.95 -3.25
CA ALA A 57 -19.47 3.77 -4.18
C ALA A 57 -18.37 4.59 -3.46
N ALA A 58 -18.68 5.21 -2.32
CA ALA A 58 -17.69 5.94 -1.53
C ALA A 58 -16.57 5.03 -1.00
N LEU A 59 -16.90 3.80 -0.56
CA LEU A 59 -15.92 2.80 -0.13
C LEU A 59 -15.01 2.35 -1.27
N LEU A 60 -15.56 2.15 -2.47
CA LEU A 60 -14.79 1.78 -3.68
C LEU A 60 -13.86 2.91 -4.12
N VAL A 61 -14.32 4.16 -4.09
CA VAL A 61 -13.50 5.34 -4.39
C VAL A 61 -12.40 5.51 -3.35
N GLY A 62 -12.73 5.40 -2.07
CA GLY A 62 -11.74 5.45 -0.98
C GLY A 62 -10.68 4.37 -1.15
N THR A 63 -11.09 3.12 -1.32
CA THR A 63 -10.17 1.99 -1.51
C THR A 63 -9.30 2.19 -2.75
N SER A 64 -9.85 2.75 -3.82
CA SER A 64 -9.08 3.14 -5.02
C SER A 64 -7.98 4.15 -4.71
N VAL A 65 -8.28 5.21 -3.94
CA VAL A 65 -7.27 6.19 -3.53
C VAL A 65 -6.18 5.55 -2.66
N MET A 66 -6.57 4.66 -1.74
CA MET A 66 -5.61 3.88 -0.95
C MET A 66 -4.67 3.07 -1.85
N LEU A 67 -5.22 2.34 -2.82
CA LEU A 67 -4.46 1.50 -3.75
C LEU A 67 -3.52 2.32 -4.65
N TRP A 68 -3.88 3.56 -5.01
CA TRP A 68 -3.02 4.49 -5.74
C TRP A 68 -1.86 5.04 -4.92
N ALA A 69 -1.99 5.08 -3.59
CA ALA A 69 -0.90 5.52 -2.72
C ALA A 69 0.18 4.42 -2.54
N LEU A 70 -0.18 3.14 -2.62
CA LEU A 70 0.73 2.01 -2.39
C LEU A 70 1.93 1.96 -3.37
N PRO A 71 1.82 2.26 -4.68
CA PRO A 71 2.95 2.32 -5.59
C PRO A 71 4.10 3.22 -5.12
N VAL A 72 3.78 4.37 -4.51
CA VAL A 72 4.79 5.30 -3.98
C VAL A 72 5.56 4.65 -2.82
N LEU A 73 4.84 3.95 -1.94
CA LEU A 73 5.45 3.18 -0.85
C LEU A 73 6.30 2.02 -1.39
N TYR A 74 5.78 1.23 -2.33
CA TYR A 74 6.48 0.08 -2.90
C TYR A 74 7.76 0.49 -3.64
N ALA A 75 7.72 1.57 -4.41
CA ALA A 75 8.90 2.11 -5.06
C ALA A 75 10.01 2.43 -4.04
N ARG A 76 9.65 3.02 -2.89
CA ARG A 76 10.61 3.33 -1.84
C ARG A 76 11.18 2.09 -1.16
N LEU A 77 10.33 1.14 -0.81
CA LEU A 77 10.74 -0.14 -0.23
C LEU A 77 11.65 -0.93 -1.18
N ALA A 78 11.34 -0.94 -2.47
CA ALA A 78 12.19 -1.56 -3.49
C ALA A 78 13.55 -0.89 -3.63
N ALA A 79 13.62 0.45 -3.49
CA ALA A 79 14.90 1.16 -3.49
C ALA A 79 15.78 0.77 -2.29
N LEU A 80 15.19 0.45 -1.14
CA LEU A 80 15.93 -0.07 0.02
C LEU A 80 16.41 -1.51 -0.20
N ALA A 81 15.62 -2.33 -0.90
CA ALA A 81 15.91 -3.73 -1.14
C ALA A 81 16.76 -4.01 -2.40
N GLY A 82 16.86 -3.05 -3.32
CA GLY A 82 17.40 -3.28 -4.67
C GLY A 82 16.48 -4.11 -5.56
N ALA A 83 15.17 -4.08 -5.33
CA ALA A 83 14.20 -5.01 -5.95
C ALA A 83 13.09 -4.28 -6.73
N ARG A 84 13.47 -3.52 -7.77
CA ARG A 84 12.53 -2.70 -8.56
C ARG A 84 11.41 -3.53 -9.19
N TRP A 85 11.72 -4.73 -9.69
CA TRP A 85 10.73 -5.60 -10.34
C TRP A 85 9.57 -5.96 -9.41
N ALA A 86 9.86 -6.25 -8.13
CA ALA A 86 8.85 -6.64 -7.15
C ALA A 86 7.86 -5.49 -6.88
N ALA A 87 8.35 -4.25 -6.79
CA ALA A 87 7.49 -3.07 -6.67
C ALA A 87 6.63 -2.83 -7.91
N VAL A 88 7.16 -3.06 -9.12
CA VAL A 88 6.38 -2.92 -10.36
C VAL A 88 5.24 -3.93 -10.40
N VAL A 89 5.52 -5.20 -10.09
CA VAL A 89 4.51 -6.27 -10.05
C VAL A 89 3.43 -5.95 -9.01
N ALA A 90 3.82 -5.55 -7.80
CA ALA A 90 2.86 -5.19 -6.75
C ALA A 90 2.00 -3.98 -7.16
N SER A 91 2.63 -2.94 -7.72
CA SER A 91 1.95 -1.71 -8.15
C SER A 91 1.00 -1.94 -9.32
N ALA A 92 1.34 -2.82 -10.26
CA ALA A 92 0.45 -3.19 -11.36
C ALA A 92 -0.85 -3.79 -10.83
N GLY A 93 -0.75 -4.68 -9.83
CA GLY A 93 -1.93 -5.24 -9.15
C GLY A 93 -2.80 -4.18 -8.48
N THR A 94 -2.21 -3.26 -7.71
CA THR A 94 -3.00 -2.23 -7.01
C THR A 94 -3.63 -1.23 -7.96
N VAL A 95 -2.94 -0.85 -9.04
CA VAL A 95 -3.49 0.07 -10.06
C VAL A 95 -4.62 -0.58 -10.85
N LEU A 96 -4.47 -1.86 -11.24
CA LEU A 96 -5.54 -2.59 -11.93
C LEU A 96 -6.79 -2.74 -11.07
N LEU A 97 -6.63 -3.10 -9.78
CA LEU A 97 -7.76 -3.17 -8.83
C LEU A 97 -8.44 -1.82 -8.67
N SER A 98 -7.65 -0.74 -8.52
CA SER A 98 -8.22 0.60 -8.41
C SER A 98 -9.01 0.99 -9.66
N GLY A 99 -8.52 0.67 -10.85
CA GLY A 99 -9.24 0.93 -12.10
C GLY A 99 -10.59 0.21 -12.12
N GLY A 100 -10.62 -1.07 -11.73
CA GLY A 100 -11.88 -1.81 -11.67
C GLY A 100 -12.85 -1.29 -10.60
N MET A 101 -12.37 -0.95 -9.40
CA MET A 101 -13.19 -0.37 -8.34
C MET A 101 -13.78 1.00 -8.73
N LEU A 102 -13.00 1.86 -9.39
CA LEU A 102 -13.50 3.13 -9.91
C LEU A 102 -14.54 2.92 -11.00
N SER A 103 -14.30 1.99 -11.93
CA SER A 103 -15.28 1.65 -12.96
C SER A 103 -16.60 1.18 -12.34
N SER A 104 -16.57 0.27 -11.35
CA SER A 104 -17.78 -0.16 -10.65
C SER A 104 -18.49 1.00 -9.95
N ALA A 105 -17.74 1.86 -9.24
CA ALA A 105 -18.31 3.02 -8.55
C ALA A 105 -18.98 4.02 -9.52
N VAL A 106 -18.45 4.19 -10.73
CA VAL A 106 -19.02 5.07 -11.77
C VAL A 106 -20.26 4.45 -12.42
N ASN A 107 -20.26 3.14 -12.67
CA ASN A 107 -21.38 2.46 -13.34
C ASN A 107 -22.52 2.09 -12.38
N GLY A 108 -22.28 2.09 -11.07
CA GLY A 108 -23.29 1.71 -10.07
C GLY A 108 -23.53 0.19 -9.97
N GLU A 109 -22.76 -0.60 -10.70
CA GLU A 109 -22.76 -2.07 -10.67
C GLU A 109 -21.35 -2.60 -10.96
N ASP A 110 -21.07 -3.83 -10.55
CA ASP A 110 -19.82 -4.51 -10.91
C ASP A 110 -19.85 -4.98 -12.36
N LEU A 111 -18.85 -4.57 -13.14
CA LEU A 111 -18.71 -5.00 -14.52
C LEU A 111 -18.41 -6.50 -14.59
N SER A 112 -19.02 -7.21 -15.55
CA SER A 112 -18.93 -8.67 -15.66
C SER A 112 -17.50 -9.22 -15.85
N PHE A 113 -16.57 -8.43 -16.39
CA PHE A 113 -15.16 -8.80 -16.52
C PHE A 113 -14.34 -8.54 -15.24
N PHE A 114 -14.85 -7.76 -14.30
CA PHE A 114 -14.12 -7.33 -13.11
C PHE A 114 -13.63 -8.49 -12.25
N PRO A 115 -14.39 -9.58 -12.02
CA PRO A 115 -13.90 -10.72 -11.24
C PRO A 115 -12.61 -11.34 -11.80
N ALA A 116 -12.51 -11.46 -13.13
CA ALA A 116 -11.31 -11.99 -13.78
C ALA A 116 -10.11 -11.04 -13.62
N VAL A 117 -10.34 -9.73 -13.79
CA VAL A 117 -9.30 -8.70 -13.58
C VAL A 117 -8.87 -8.65 -12.12
N ALA A 118 -9.82 -8.72 -11.19
CA ALA A 118 -9.57 -8.71 -9.76
C ALA A 118 -8.72 -9.90 -9.32
N LEU A 119 -8.98 -11.10 -9.85
CA LEU A 119 -8.16 -12.29 -9.58
C LEU A 119 -6.69 -12.04 -9.98
N VAL A 120 -6.46 -11.60 -11.22
CA VAL A 120 -5.11 -11.32 -11.73
C VAL A 120 -4.44 -10.21 -10.93
N ALA A 121 -5.16 -9.14 -10.65
CA ALA A 121 -4.64 -7.97 -9.96
C ALA A 121 -4.31 -8.26 -8.49
N ASN A 122 -5.14 -9.05 -7.80
CA ASN A 122 -4.86 -9.56 -6.45
C ASN A 122 -3.62 -10.47 -6.44
N ALA A 123 -3.47 -11.35 -7.44
CA ALA A 123 -2.30 -12.22 -7.55
C ALA A 123 -1.01 -11.41 -7.76
N LEU A 124 -1.04 -10.42 -8.65
CA LEU A 124 0.09 -9.50 -8.87
C LEU A 124 0.44 -8.72 -7.60
N TRP A 125 -0.57 -8.19 -6.91
CA TRP A 125 -0.37 -7.46 -5.66
C TRP A 125 0.28 -8.35 -4.58
N PHE A 126 -0.24 -9.56 -4.38
CA PHE A 126 0.28 -10.51 -3.40
C PHE A 126 1.70 -11.00 -3.75
N LEU A 127 1.92 -11.47 -4.98
CA LEU A 127 3.22 -11.99 -5.40
C LEU A 127 4.30 -10.91 -5.42
N GLY A 128 3.96 -9.70 -5.86
CA GLY A 128 4.88 -8.55 -5.82
C GLY A 128 5.24 -8.15 -4.40
N SER A 129 4.27 -8.09 -3.48
CA SER A 129 4.53 -7.78 -2.07
C SER A 129 5.33 -8.88 -1.37
N LEU A 130 5.10 -10.14 -1.69
CA LEU A 130 5.89 -11.28 -1.21
C LEU A 130 7.34 -11.21 -1.70
N ALA A 131 7.55 -10.98 -3.00
CA ALA A 131 8.88 -10.83 -3.57
C ALA A 131 9.63 -9.66 -2.92
N LEU A 132 8.94 -8.53 -2.73
CA LEU A 132 9.51 -7.36 -2.08
C LEU A 132 9.88 -7.64 -0.62
N ALA A 133 9.04 -8.39 0.11
CA ALA A 133 9.32 -8.82 1.47
C ALA A 133 10.56 -9.72 1.53
N VAL A 134 10.67 -10.72 0.65
CA VAL A 134 11.85 -11.59 0.56
C VAL A 134 13.12 -10.76 0.29
N SER A 135 13.06 -9.80 -0.63
CA SER A 135 14.20 -8.92 -0.94
C SER A 135 14.58 -8.03 0.26
N LEU A 136 13.61 -7.45 0.96
CA LEU A 136 13.85 -6.66 2.18
C LEU A 136 14.42 -7.52 3.31
N TRP A 137 13.95 -8.75 3.45
CA TRP A 137 14.44 -9.70 4.46
C TRP A 137 15.92 -10.02 4.22
N ARG A 138 16.29 -10.24 2.95
CA ARG A 138 17.67 -10.51 2.53
C ARG A 138 18.57 -9.30 2.68
N SER A 139 18.07 -8.09 2.39
CA SER A 139 18.86 -6.85 2.50
C SER A 139 19.15 -6.45 3.96
N ARG A 140 18.38 -6.98 4.92
CA ARG A 140 18.46 -6.69 6.37
C ARG A 140 18.35 -5.20 6.71
N ARG A 141 17.85 -4.37 5.80
CA ARG A 141 17.71 -2.92 6.00
C ARG A 141 16.49 -2.55 6.84
N VAL A 142 15.43 -3.37 6.79
CA VAL A 142 14.18 -3.14 7.54
C VAL A 142 14.03 -4.22 8.61
N SER A 143 13.24 -3.95 9.64
CA SER A 143 12.97 -4.92 10.69
C SER A 143 12.19 -6.14 10.19
N ARG A 144 12.64 -7.32 10.60
CA ARG A 144 12.03 -8.61 10.20
C ARG A 144 10.51 -8.67 10.45
N PRO A 145 9.97 -8.19 11.59
CA PRO A 145 8.53 -8.17 11.81
C PRO A 145 7.78 -7.35 10.75
N LEU A 146 8.26 -6.14 10.44
CA LEU A 146 7.62 -5.28 9.42
C LEU A 146 7.66 -5.90 8.03
N VAL A 147 8.75 -6.60 7.72
CA VAL A 147 8.90 -7.30 6.44
C VAL A 147 7.98 -8.50 6.35
N ALA A 148 7.82 -9.28 7.42
CA ALA A 148 6.94 -10.45 7.45
C ALA A 148 5.46 -10.08 7.31
N LEU A 149 5.06 -8.89 7.80
CA LEU A 149 3.69 -8.40 7.68
C LEU A 149 3.33 -7.86 6.28
N LEU A 150 4.32 -7.46 5.48
CA LEU A 150 4.10 -6.88 4.15
C LEU A 150 3.23 -7.75 3.22
N PRO A 151 3.50 -9.06 3.02
CA PRO A 151 2.68 -9.91 2.17
C PRO A 151 1.31 -10.23 2.79
N LEU A 152 1.12 -10.00 4.09
CA LEU A 152 -0.16 -10.24 4.76
C LEU A 152 -1.17 -9.12 4.50
N VAL A 153 -0.72 -7.96 4.01
CA VAL A 153 -1.61 -6.83 3.68
C VAL A 153 -2.72 -7.26 2.72
N THR A 154 -2.39 -7.92 1.61
CA THR A 154 -3.36 -8.34 0.60
C THR A 154 -4.39 -9.35 1.14
N PRO A 155 -4.02 -10.50 1.72
CA PRO A 155 -5.00 -11.46 2.22
C PRO A 155 -5.81 -10.94 3.41
N VAL A 156 -5.21 -10.17 4.32
CA VAL A 156 -5.97 -9.56 5.43
C VAL A 156 -6.98 -8.55 4.88
N PHE A 157 -6.57 -7.72 3.93
CA PHE A 157 -7.48 -6.75 3.32
C PHE A 157 -8.64 -7.45 2.58
N LEU A 158 -8.36 -8.52 1.84
CA LEU A 158 -9.37 -9.22 1.03
C LEU A 158 -10.31 -10.08 1.88
N PHE A 159 -9.78 -11.04 2.65
CA PHE A 159 -10.60 -12.02 3.37
C PHE A 159 -11.32 -11.42 4.55
N LEU A 160 -10.76 -10.37 5.17
CA LEU A 160 -11.42 -9.65 6.25
C LEU A 160 -12.07 -8.34 5.75
N SER A 161 -12.17 -8.09 4.44
CA SER A 161 -12.73 -6.83 3.91
C SER A 161 -14.09 -6.47 4.53
N GLN A 162 -15.01 -7.43 4.58
CA GLN A 162 -16.35 -7.27 5.16
C GLN A 162 -16.39 -7.31 6.70
N SER A 163 -15.29 -7.72 7.35
CA SER A 163 -15.16 -7.80 8.81
C SER A 163 -14.15 -6.80 9.39
N GLY A 164 -13.80 -5.76 8.62
CA GLY A 164 -12.93 -4.68 9.09
C GLY A 164 -11.43 -4.88 8.90
N GLY A 165 -11.01 -5.77 7.99
CA GLY A 165 -9.61 -6.05 7.64
C GLY A 165 -8.80 -4.82 7.22
N GLY A 166 -9.47 -3.73 6.83
CA GLY A 166 -8.83 -2.43 6.62
C GLY A 166 -8.19 -1.83 7.88
N VAL A 167 -8.70 -2.13 9.08
CA VAL A 167 -8.14 -1.64 10.35
C VAL A 167 -6.71 -2.16 10.60
N PRO A 168 -6.46 -3.48 10.63
CA PRO A 168 -5.10 -3.98 10.83
C PRO A 168 -4.15 -3.61 9.68
N VAL A 169 -4.64 -3.56 8.43
CA VAL A 169 -3.85 -3.11 7.28
C VAL A 169 -3.44 -1.65 7.45
N GLY A 170 -4.38 -0.78 7.81
CA GLY A 170 -4.11 0.62 8.03
C GLY A 170 -3.19 0.86 9.23
N ALA A 171 -3.32 0.09 10.32
CA ALA A 171 -2.39 0.16 11.45
C ALA A 171 -0.96 -0.19 11.02
N TYR A 172 -0.78 -1.24 10.23
CA TYR A 172 0.52 -1.60 9.67
C TYR A 172 1.10 -0.47 8.80
N LEU A 173 0.29 0.09 7.88
CA LEU A 173 0.71 1.19 7.01
C LEU A 173 1.03 2.48 7.80
N ALA A 174 0.31 2.75 8.90
CA ALA A 174 0.63 3.86 9.80
C ALA A 174 2.04 3.72 10.38
N VAL A 175 2.37 2.54 10.89
CA VAL A 175 3.69 2.25 11.47
C VAL A 175 4.79 2.42 10.41
N VAL A 176 4.61 1.84 9.22
CA VAL A 176 5.59 1.97 8.12
C VAL A 176 5.74 3.44 7.69
N GLY A 177 4.64 4.16 7.53
CA GLY A 177 4.63 5.56 7.13
C GLY A 177 5.31 6.46 8.15
N TRP A 178 5.04 6.26 9.44
CA TRP A 178 5.67 6.97 10.53
C TRP A 178 7.18 6.76 10.59
N LEU A 179 7.64 5.51 10.43
CA LEU A 179 9.06 5.17 10.42
C LEU A 179 9.78 5.78 9.21
N LEU A 180 9.13 5.86 8.05
CA LEU A 180 9.67 6.56 6.88
C LEU A 180 9.81 8.07 7.13
N LEU A 181 8.78 8.72 7.69
CA LEU A 181 8.84 10.16 7.99
C LEU A 181 9.95 10.51 8.98
N ARG A 182 10.22 9.61 9.92
CA ARG A 182 11.32 9.76 10.90
C ARG A 182 12.69 9.34 10.37
N GLY A 183 12.78 8.77 9.16
CA GLY A 183 14.02 8.20 8.62
C GLY A 183 14.50 6.96 9.38
N GLN A 184 13.65 6.33 10.19
CA GLN A 184 13.98 5.21 11.08
C GLN A 184 13.70 3.83 10.48
N LEU A 185 13.14 3.78 9.26
CA LEU A 185 12.84 2.51 8.61
C LEU A 185 14.11 1.77 8.16
N ASP A 186 15.12 2.50 7.66
CA ASP A 186 16.41 1.92 7.26
C ASP A 186 17.34 1.84 8.47
N ARG A 187 17.66 0.62 8.90
CA ARG A 187 18.57 0.34 10.02
C ARG A 187 20.02 0.77 9.79
N ARG A 188 20.39 1.13 8.56
CA ARG A 188 21.74 1.56 8.20
C ARG A 188 21.85 3.08 7.97
N ALA A 189 20.75 3.81 8.11
CA ALA A 189 20.73 5.26 8.04
C ALA A 189 21.00 5.86 9.42
#